data_AF-A0A7U1E446-F1
#
_entry.id   AF-A0A7U1E446-F1
#
_cell.length_a   1.000
_cell.length_b   1.000
_cell.length_c   1.000
_cell.angle_alpha   90.00
_cell.angle_beta   90.00
_cell.angle_gamma   90.00
#
_symmetry.space_group_name_H-M   'P 1'
#
loop_
_entity.id
_entity.type
_entity.pdbx_description
1 polymer ?
#
loop_
_entity_poly.entity_id
_entity_poly.type
_entity_poly.pdbx_seq_one_letter_code
_entity_poly.pdbx_strand_id
1 'polypeptide(L)' 'MVLALRQVIEARGGISEAARKSGLARQSIYRALSPNGNPTITTLAQLTSVAGLQFTLSKSSH' A
#
# COMPACT_ATOMS: atom_id res chain seq x y z
N MET A 1 -9.33 -8.41 -0.23
CA MET A 1 -9.68 -7.49 -1.32
C MET A 1 -8.77 -6.24 -1.26
N VAL A 2 -7.55 -6.32 -1.80
CA VAL A 2 -6.60 -5.17 -1.94
C VAL A 2 -5.96 -5.20 -3.34
N LEU A 3 -6.73 -5.62 -4.36
CA LEU A 3 -6.18 -5.88 -5.70
C LEU A 3 -5.72 -4.58 -6.38
N ALA A 4 -6.49 -3.50 -6.23
CA ALA A 4 -6.23 -2.23 -6.89
C ALA A 4 -4.90 -1.59 -6.46
N LEU A 5 -4.64 -1.47 -5.15
CA LEU A 5 -3.38 -0.89 -4.66
C LEU A 5 -2.18 -1.75 -5.07
N ARG A 6 -2.32 -3.08 -5.04
CA ARG A 6 -1.28 -3.99 -5.51
C ARG A 6 -0.98 -3.76 -6.99
N GLN A 7 -1.99 -3.65 -7.85
CA GLN A 7 -1.78 -3.40 -9.29
C GLN A 7 -1.08 -2.06 -9.55
N VAL A 8 -1.43 -1.01 -8.81
CA VAL A 8 -0.75 0.30 -8.93
C VAL A 8 0.72 0.21 -8.51
N ILE A 9 1.03 -0.52 -7.42
CA ILE A 9 2.40 -0.76 -6.98
C ILE A 9 3.19 -1.54 -8.04
N GLU A 10 2.62 -2.61 -8.59
CA GLU A 10 3.26 -3.41 -9.66
C GLU A 10 3.56 -2.56 -10.89
N ALA A 11 2.61 -1.71 -11.33
CA ALA A 11 2.79 -0.79 -12.45
C ALA A 11 3.86 0.30 -12.20
N ARG A 12 4.18 0.62 -10.94
CA ARG A 12 5.12 1.69 -10.54
C ARG A 12 6.51 1.19 -10.17
N GLY A 13 6.89 0.00 -10.63
CA GLY A 13 8.21 -0.60 -10.39
C GLY A 13 8.20 -1.79 -9.42
N GLY A 14 7.02 -2.26 -9.02
CA GLY A 14 6.88 -3.49 -8.24
C GLY A 14 7.18 -3.35 -6.75
N ILE A 15 7.05 -4.48 -6.06
CA ILE A 15 7.24 -4.60 -4.61
C ILE A 15 8.67 -4.23 -4.18
N SER A 16 9.68 -4.48 -5.03
CA SER A 16 11.07 -4.14 -4.74
C SER A 16 11.29 -2.62 -4.67
N GLU A 17 10.79 -1.86 -5.65
CA GLU A 17 10.87 -0.39 -5.60
C GLU A 17 10.01 0.16 -4.47
N ALA A 18 8.85 -0.46 -4.22
CA ALA A 18 8.00 -0.04 -3.12
C ALA A 18 8.67 -0.21 -1.75
N ALA A 19 9.35 -1.33 -1.52
CA ALA A 19 10.14 -1.56 -0.32
C ALA A 19 11.26 -0.51 -0.16
N ARG A 20 11.98 -0.22 -1.25
CA ARG A 20 13.05 0.78 -1.25
C ARG A 20 12.55 2.18 -0.90
N LYS A 21 11.39 2.58 -1.43
CA LYS A 21 10.83 3.93 -1.23
C LYS A 21 10.05 4.08 0.08
N SER A 22 9.37 3.04 0.54
CA SER A 22 8.57 3.08 1.79
C SER A 22 9.37 2.75 3.04
N GLY A 23 10.55 2.12 2.91
CA GLY A 23 11.31 1.55 4.04
C GLY A 23 10.69 0.27 4.61
N LEU A 24 9.64 -0.27 4.00
CA LEU A 24 9.01 -1.52 4.43
C LEU A 24 9.76 -2.74 3.88
N ALA A 25 9.83 -3.79 4.68
CA ALA A 25 10.32 -5.08 4.19
C ALA A 25 9.39 -5.63 3.10
N ARG A 26 9.96 -6.18 2.01
CA ARG A 26 9.18 -6.78 0.90
C ARG A 26 8.15 -7.78 1.42
N GLN A 27 8.52 -8.61 2.39
CA GLN A 27 7.61 -9.59 2.99
C GLN A 27 6.41 -8.93 3.68
N SER A 28 6.61 -7.80 4.36
CA SER A 28 5.52 -7.04 4.97
C SER A 28 4.59 -6.48 3.89
N ILE A 29 5.12 -5.98 2.78
CA ILE A 29 4.31 -5.49 1.65
C ILE A 29 3.51 -6.64 1.01
N TYR A 30 4.13 -7.81 0.81
CA TYR A 30 3.42 -8.99 0.29
C TYR A 30 2.28 -9.43 1.22
N ARG A 31 2.49 -9.47 2.54
CA ARG A 31 1.42 -9.81 3.50
C ARG A 31 0.32 -8.74 3.46
N ALA A 32 0.70 -7.48 3.50
CA ALA A 32 -0.20 -6.32 3.50
C ALA A 32 -1.10 -6.26 2.24
N LEU A 33 -0.54 -6.55 1.07
CA LEU A 33 -1.24 -6.50 -0.21
C LEU A 33 -1.78 -7.86 -0.69
N SER A 34 -1.69 -8.88 0.15
CA SER A 34 -2.25 -10.21 -0.17
C SER A 34 -3.78 -10.17 -0.21
N PRO A 35 -4.44 -11.16 -0.83
CA PRO A 35 -5.91 -11.23 -0.88
C PRO A 35 -6.59 -11.10 0.50
N ASN A 36 -5.94 -11.67 1.53
CA ASN A 36 -6.37 -11.67 2.93
C ASN A 36 -5.49 -10.77 3.81
N GLY A 37 -4.78 -9.81 3.21
CA GLY A 37 -3.89 -8.92 3.92
C GLY A 37 -4.63 -8.03 4.90
N ASN A 38 -4.02 -7.79 6.05
CA ASN A 38 -4.50 -6.85 7.06
C ASN A 38 -3.47 -5.73 7.26
N PRO A 39 -3.32 -4.80 6.29
CA PRO A 39 -2.38 -3.71 6.41
C PRO A 39 -2.81 -2.75 7.52
N THR A 40 -1.84 -2.27 8.30
CA THR A 40 -2.09 -1.16 9.23
C THR A 40 -2.34 0.14 8.46
N ILE A 41 -2.96 1.13 9.11
CA ILE A 41 -3.13 2.49 8.53
C ILE A 41 -1.77 3.08 8.12
N THR A 42 -0.73 2.88 8.94
CA THR A 42 0.64 3.31 8.63
C THR A 42 1.17 2.66 7.35
N THR A 43 0.94 1.34 7.19
CA THR A 43 1.34 0.60 5.98
C THR A 43 0.61 1.15 4.75
N LEU A 44 -0.70 1.41 4.86
CA LEU A 44 -1.48 1.98 3.77
C LEU A 44 -1.00 3.39 3.39
N ALA A 45 -0.75 4.26 4.37
CA ALA A 45 -0.23 5.61 4.14
C ALA A 45 1.14 5.59 3.43
N GLN A 46 2.04 4.71 3.86
CA GLN A 46 3.35 4.56 3.22
C GLN A 46 3.24 4.03 1.78
N LEU A 47 2.41 3.01 1.55
CA LEU A 47 2.25 2.42 0.22
C LEU A 47 1.51 3.34 -0.75
N THR A 48 0.51 4.09 -0.28
CA THR A 48 -0.18 5.09 -1.11
C THR A 48 0.76 6.23 -1.49
N SER A 49 1.58 6.73 -0.57
CA SER A 49 2.61 7.74 -0.87
C SER A 49 3.59 7.27 -1.96
N VAL A 50 4.10 6.04 -1.86
CA VAL A 50 4.95 5.43 -2.89
C VAL A 50 4.22 5.27 -4.23
N ALA A 51 2.92 4.98 -4.17
CA ALA A 51 2.06 4.89 -5.34
C ALA A 51 1.67 6.28 -5.92
N GLY A 52 2.16 7.39 -5.36
CA GLY A 52 1.80 8.74 -5.78
C GLY A 52 0.32 9.08 -5.52
N LEU A 53 -0.28 8.44 -4.52
CA LEU A 53 -1.65 8.63 -4.08
C LEU A 53 -1.66 9.26 -2.68
N GLN A 54 -2.73 9.99 -2.37
CA GLN A 54 -2.97 10.56 -1.05
C GLN A 54 -3.97 9.71 -0.28
N PHE A 55 -3.62 9.31 0.94
CA PHE A 55 -4.54 8.66 1.86
C PHE A 55 -5.25 9.72 2.71
N THR A 56 -6.57 9.84 2.57
CA THR A 56 -7.39 10.83 3.28
C THR A 56 -8.43 10.11 4.12
N LEU A 57 -8.54 10.49 5.39
CA LEU A 57 -9.67 10.12 6.24
C LEU A 57 -10.69 11.25 6.21
N SER A 58 -11.93 10.93 5.90
CA SER A 58 -13.05 11.86 5.96
C SER A 58 -14.08 11.37 6.97
N LYS A 59 -14.70 12.29 7.71
CA LYS A 59 -15.82 11.95 8.57
C LYS A 59 -16.98 11.53 7.68
N SER A 60 -17.53 10.34 7.91
CA SER A 60 -18.79 9.94 7.30
C SER A 60 -19.87 10.91 7.77
N SER A 61 -20.49 11.63 6.84
CA SER A 61 -21.67 12.43 7.13
C SER A 61 -22.82 11.46 7.37
N HIS A 62 -23.04 11.13 8.65
CA HIS A 62 -24.25 10.50 9.14
C HIS A 62 -24.89 11.45 10.14
#